data_AF-A0A7C2XR61-F1
#
_entry.id   AF-A0A7C2XR61-F1
#
_cell.length_a   1.000
_cell.length_b   1.000
_cell.length_c   1.000
_cell.angle_alpha   90.00
_cell.angle_beta   90.00
_cell.angle_gamma   90.00
#
_symmetry.space_group_name_H-M   'P 1'
#
loop_
_entity.id
_entity.type
_entity.pdbx_description
1 polymer ?
#
loop_
_entity_poly.entity_id
_entity_poly.type
_entity_poly.pdbx_seq_one_letter_code
_entity_poly.pdbx_strand_id
1 'polypeptide(L)'
;MTTNNTNRSGKLFVAMMIGLGVMIGAWAMGAILFSLSQVNWQVSELLRSYLVATGAIGEFQTLVDFYSHIKGVEYLICLAFLVAFPAFFKYVNRPQEKTVAVRR
;
A
#
# COMPACT_ATOMS: atom_id res chain seq x y z
N MET A 1 -34.56 6.15 -38.27
CA MET A 1 -33.83 4.90 -37.95
C MET A 1 -32.36 5.25 -37.70
N THR A 2 -31.97 5.82 -36.55
CA THR A 2 -30.57 6.26 -36.30
C THR A 2 -30.30 6.55 -34.80
N THR A 3 -30.26 5.53 -33.94
CA THR A 3 -29.95 5.73 -32.49
C THR A 3 -28.96 4.72 -31.89
N ASN A 4 -28.15 4.04 -32.72
CA ASN A 4 -27.24 2.98 -32.24
C ASN A 4 -25.77 3.45 -32.10
N ASN A 5 -25.34 4.54 -32.76
CA ASN A 5 -23.90 4.84 -32.89
C ASN A 5 -23.27 5.55 -31.67
N THR A 6 -24.05 6.32 -30.89
CA THR A 6 -23.49 7.10 -29.75
C THR A 6 -23.01 6.23 -28.58
N ASN A 7 -23.73 5.12 -28.29
CA ASN A 7 -23.37 4.19 -27.21
C ASN A 7 -22.13 3.36 -27.53
N ARG A 8 -21.82 3.14 -28.82
CA ARG A 8 -20.66 2.36 -29.26
C ARG A 8 -19.37 3.17 -29.12
N SER A 9 -19.39 4.46 -29.48
CA SER A 9 -18.24 5.36 -29.31
C SER A 9 -17.89 5.62 -27.85
N GLY A 10 -18.88 5.78 -26.96
CA GLY A 10 -18.63 5.93 -25.52
C GLY A 10 -18.00 4.68 -24.89
N LYS A 11 -18.51 3.49 -25.23
CA LYS A 11 -17.93 2.21 -24.77
C LYS A 11 -16.52 1.98 -25.31
N LEU A 12 -16.25 2.38 -26.55
CA LEU A 12 -14.92 2.28 -27.16
C LEU A 12 -13.92 3.22 -26.48
N PHE A 13 -14.32 4.45 -26.16
CA PHE A 13 -13.48 5.41 -25.43
C PHE A 13 -13.12 4.91 -24.02
N VAL A 14 -14.08 4.38 -23.28
CA VAL A 14 -13.84 3.79 -21.95
C VAL A 14 -12.90 2.58 -22.04
N ALA A 15 -13.06 1.72 -23.04
CA ALA A 15 -12.16 0.60 -23.27
C ALA A 15 -10.71 1.05 -23.55
N MET A 16 -10.52 2.13 -24.33
CA MET A 16 -9.19 2.69 -24.58
C MET A 16 -8.55 3.28 -23.31
N MET A 17 -9.32 3.98 -22.47
CA MET A 17 -8.81 4.52 -21.20
C MET A 17 -8.35 3.41 -20.25
N ILE A 18 -9.12 2.32 -20.16
CA ILE A 18 -8.74 1.14 -19.36
C ILE A 18 -7.46 0.52 -19.92
N GLY A 19 -7.36 0.36 -21.25
CA GLY A 19 -6.17 -0.18 -21.89
C GLY A 19 -4.90 0.64 -21.60
N LEU A 20 -4.98 1.96 -21.71
CA LEU A 20 -3.88 2.86 -21.36
C LEU A 20 -3.52 2.80 -19.87
N GLY A 21 -4.54 2.78 -18.99
CA GLY A 21 -4.33 2.65 -17.55
C GLY A 21 -3.59 1.36 -17.17
N VAL A 22 -3.95 0.24 -17.80
CA VAL A 22 -3.28 -1.05 -17.59
C VAL A 22 -1.83 -1.02 -18.09
N MET A 23 -1.58 -0.42 -19.26
CA MET A 23 -0.21 -0.31 -19.78
C MET A 23 0.69 0.54 -18.87
N ILE A 24 0.19 1.70 -18.43
CA ILE A 24 0.94 2.57 -17.51
C ILE A 24 1.12 1.89 -16.15
N GLY A 25 0.08 1.22 -15.65
CA GLY A 25 0.14 0.49 -14.38
C GLY A 25 1.16 -0.66 -14.40
N ALA A 26 1.18 -1.45 -15.47
CA ALA A 26 2.15 -2.53 -15.65
C ALA A 26 3.59 -2.00 -15.72
N TRP A 27 3.80 -0.90 -16.44
CA TRP A 27 5.12 -0.24 -16.51
C TRP A 27 5.56 0.33 -15.16
N ALA A 28 4.67 1.06 -14.47
CA ALA A 28 4.96 1.65 -13.17
C ALA A 28 5.28 0.59 -12.11
N MET A 29 4.54 -0.53 -12.13
CA MET A 29 4.81 -1.65 -11.24
C MET A 29 6.18 -2.26 -11.51
N GLY A 30 6.56 -2.43 -12.78
CA GLY A 30 7.90 -2.88 -13.17
C GLY A 30 9.01 -1.93 -12.69
N ALA A 31 8.82 -0.62 -12.86
CA ALA A 31 9.76 0.40 -12.42
C ALA A 31 9.96 0.40 -10.89
N ILE A 32 8.86 0.27 -10.13
CA ILE A 32 8.93 0.19 -8.66
C ILE A 32 9.64 -1.08 -8.22
N LEU A 33 9.32 -2.25 -8.79
CA LEU A 33 9.96 -3.51 -8.43
C LEU A 33 11.45 -3.53 -8.78
N PHE A 34 11.83 -2.94 -9.92
CA PHE A 34 13.23 -2.78 -10.30
C PHE A 34 14.00 -1.81 -9.39
N SER A 35 13.33 -0.76 -8.90
CA SER A 35 13.92 0.11 -7.89
C SER A 35 14.07 -0.65 -6.56
N LEU A 36 13.05 -1.42 -6.15
CA LEU A 36 13.04 -2.20 -4.90
C LEU A 36 14.13 -3.28 -4.87
N SER A 37 14.46 -3.87 -6.02
CA SER A 37 15.54 -4.86 -6.12
C SER A 37 16.92 -4.25 -5.90
N GLN A 38 17.14 -2.99 -6.31
CA GLN A 38 18.41 -2.29 -6.09
C GLN A 38 18.65 -1.97 -4.60
N VAL A 39 17.58 -1.87 -3.81
CA VAL A 39 17.64 -1.46 -2.40
C VAL A 39 17.36 -2.64 -1.45
N ASN A 40 17.66 -3.87 -1.86
CA ASN A 40 17.47 -5.10 -1.07
C ASN A 40 16.06 -5.23 -0.45
N TRP A 41 15.01 -4.83 -1.19
CA TRP A 41 13.62 -4.87 -0.73
C TRP A 41 13.27 -3.96 0.47
N GLN A 42 14.13 -3.00 0.83
CA GLN A 42 13.84 -2.05 1.91
C GLN A 42 13.07 -0.82 1.40
N VAL A 43 11.76 -0.81 1.66
CA VAL A 43 10.84 0.29 1.27
C VAL A 43 11.25 1.61 1.92
N SER A 44 11.79 1.58 3.14
CA SER A 44 12.27 2.75 3.88
C SER A 44 13.42 3.46 3.17
N GLU A 45 14.37 2.70 2.65
CA GLU A 45 15.55 3.25 1.98
C GLU A 45 15.19 3.75 0.57
N LEU A 46 14.19 3.14 -0.07
CA LEU A 46 13.63 3.63 -1.34
C LEU A 46 12.92 4.97 -1.17
N LEU A 47 12.11 5.09 -0.11
CA LEU A 47 11.42 6.33 0.25
C LEU A 47 12.44 7.41 0.65
N ARG A 48 13.49 7.05 1.40
CA ARG A 48 14.60 7.95 1.72
C ARG A 48 15.28 8.46 0.46
N SER A 49 15.64 7.57 -0.47
CA SER A 49 16.28 7.93 -1.75
C SER A 49 15.39 8.87 -2.57
N TYR A 50 14.08 8.63 -2.59
CA TYR A 50 13.10 9.51 -3.24
C TYR A 50 13.01 10.89 -2.57
N LEU A 51 12.95 10.92 -1.23
CA LEU A 51 12.88 12.17 -0.47
C LEU A 51 14.17 12.99 -0.55
N VAL A 52 15.33 12.34 -0.65
CA VAL A 52 16.61 13.00 -0.91
C VAL A 52 16.65 13.52 -2.36
N ALA A 53 16.25 12.72 -3.35
CA ALA A 53 16.26 13.12 -4.76
C ALA A 53 15.28 14.26 -5.08
N THR A 54 14.17 14.35 -4.34
CA THR A 54 13.20 15.46 -4.43
C THR A 54 13.60 16.67 -3.60
N GLY A 55 14.68 16.58 -2.82
CA GLY A 55 15.16 17.67 -1.95
C GLY A 55 14.30 17.89 -0.69
N ALA A 56 13.42 16.95 -0.36
CA ALA A 56 12.55 17.02 0.80
C ALA A 56 13.27 16.68 2.12
N ILE A 57 14.39 15.95 2.06
CA ILE A 57 15.22 15.56 3.22
C ILE A 57 16.69 15.81 2.91
N GLY A 58 17.38 16.59 3.75
CA GLY A 58 18.84 16.74 3.75
C GLY A 58 19.54 15.59 4.49
N GLU A 59 20.81 15.33 4.17
CA GLU A 59 21.59 14.28 4.83
C GLU A 59 21.67 14.50 6.36
N PHE A 60 21.13 13.55 7.14
CA PHE A 60 21.14 13.59 8.60
C PHE A 60 22.57 13.44 9.13
N GLN A 61 23.06 14.43 9.88
CA GLN A 61 24.44 14.47 10.39
C GLN A 61 24.56 14.94 11.84
N THR A 62 23.48 14.94 12.67
CA THR A 62 23.57 15.34 14.09
C THR A 62 22.79 14.45 15.06
N LEU A 63 23.23 14.41 16.34
CA LEU A 63 22.61 13.64 17.44
C LEU A 63 21.15 14.03 17.73
N VAL A 64 20.71 15.21 17.29
CA VAL A 64 19.33 15.69 17.45
C VAL A 64 18.36 14.95 16.51
N ASP A 65 18.80 14.53 15.33
CA ASP A 65 17.97 13.76 14.39
C ASP A 65 17.67 12.35 14.92
N PHE A 66 18.61 11.76 15.66
CA PHE A 66 18.42 10.47 16.32
C PHE A 66 17.31 10.53 17.39
N TYR A 67 17.18 11.63 18.12
CA TYR A 67 16.14 11.78 19.15
C TYR A 67 14.73 11.81 18.53
N SER A 68 14.58 12.50 17.40
CA SER A 68 13.33 12.53 16.64
C SER A 68 12.98 11.17 16.04
N HIS A 69 13.98 10.41 15.57
CA HIS A 69 13.76 9.07 15.04
C HIS A 69 13.36 8.05 16.14
N ILE A 70 14.04 8.07 17.29
CA ILE A 70 13.71 7.21 18.44
C ILE A 70 12.27 7.48 18.90
N LYS A 71 11.88 8.76 19.00
CA LYS A 71 10.52 9.16 19.37
C LYS A 71 9.50 8.83 18.27
N GLY A 72 9.88 8.92 17.00
CA GLY A 72 9.04 8.48 15.87
C GLY A 72 8.75 6.97 15.93
N VAL A 73 9.75 6.16 16.26
CA VAL A 73 9.60 4.70 16.41
C VAL A 73 8.66 4.36 17.58
N GLU A 74 8.72 5.08 18.69
CA GLU A 74 7.79 4.91 19.82
C GLU A 74 6.32 5.08 19.37
N TYR A 75 6.00 6.14 18.64
CA TYR A 75 4.64 6.36 18.13
C TYR A 75 4.17 5.26 17.17
N LEU A 76 5.07 4.74 16.31
CA LEU A 76 4.75 3.62 15.41
C LEU A 76 4.46 2.33 16.17
N ILE A 77 5.24 2.03 17.22
CA ILE A 77 5.02 0.86 18.07
C ILE A 77 3.71 1.02 18.84
N CYS A 78 3.41 2.20 19.39
CA CYS A 78 2.13 2.47 20.05
C CYS A 78 0.94 2.24 19.13
N LEU A 79 1.00 2.73 17.89
CA LEU A 79 -0.06 2.52 16.89
C LEU A 79 -0.20 1.04 16.52
N ALA A 80 0.92 0.33 16.34
CA ALA A 80 0.93 -1.10 16.05
C ALA A 80 0.26 -1.89 17.18
N PHE A 81 0.58 -1.59 18.45
CA PHE A 81 -0.08 -2.21 19.60
C PHE A 81 -1.57 -1.88 19.68
N LEU A 82 -1.97 -0.65 19.36
CA LEU A 82 -3.36 -0.22 19.38
C LEU A 82 -4.22 -0.96 18.35
N VAL A 83 -3.67 -1.37 17.21
CA VAL A 83 -4.38 -2.17 16.20
C VAL A 83 -4.25 -3.67 16.46
N ALA A 84 -3.05 -4.14 16.84
CA ALA A 84 -2.77 -5.54 17.07
C ALA A 84 -3.54 -6.09 18.29
N PHE A 85 -3.67 -5.31 19.36
CA PHE A 85 -4.36 -5.73 20.59
C PHE A 85 -5.86 -6.06 20.39
N PRO A 86 -6.71 -5.17 19.81
CA PRO A 86 -8.10 -5.50 19.55
C PRO A 86 -8.27 -6.61 18.50
N ALA A 87 -7.37 -6.70 17.52
CA ALA A 87 -7.39 -7.80 16.55
C ALA A 87 -7.09 -9.15 17.22
N PHE A 88 -6.09 -9.20 18.10
CA PHE A 88 -5.75 -10.38 18.90
C PHE A 88 -6.89 -10.77 19.85
N PHE A 89 -7.51 -9.79 20.52
CA PHE A 89 -8.64 -10.04 21.41
C PHE A 89 -9.85 -10.64 20.66
N LYS A 90 -10.15 -10.12 19.46
CA LYS A 90 -11.18 -10.72 18.60
C LYS A 90 -10.82 -12.12 18.13
N TYR A 91 -9.53 -12.40 17.88
CA TYR A 91 -9.06 -13.71 17.45
C TYR A 91 -9.23 -14.77 18.55
N VAL A 92 -8.83 -14.45 19.78
CA VAL A 92 -8.94 -15.37 20.94
C VAL A 92 -10.39 -15.60 21.36
N ASN A 93 -11.23 -14.56 21.33
CA ASN A 93 -12.63 -14.66 21.72
C ASN A 93 -13.56 -15.15 20.61
N ARG A 94 -13.04 -15.72 19.51
CA ARG A 94 -13.90 -16.35 18.50
C ARG A 94 -14.59 -17.55 19.13
N PRO A 95 -15.94 -17.56 19.21
CA PRO A 95 -16.65 -18.76 19.63
C PRO A 95 -16.35 -19.85 18.61
N GLN A 96 -15.80 -20.98 19.08
CA GLN A 96 -15.76 -22.21 18.29
C GLN A 96 -17.20 -22.54 17.97
N GLU A 97 -17.63 -22.29 16.73
CA GLU A 97 -18.94 -22.68 16.23
C GLU A 97 -18.99 -24.19 16.31
N LYS A 98 -19.50 -24.71 17.42
CA LYS A 98 -19.80 -26.13 17.56
C LYS A 98 -20.83 -26.42 16.48
N THR A 99 -20.38 -27.05 15.41
CA THR A 99 -21.21 -27.69 14.41
C THR A 99 -22.15 -28.64 15.13
N VAL A 100 -23.32 -28.14 15.55
CA VAL A 100 -24.39 -29.01 16.00
C VAL A 100 -24.92 -29.64 14.72
N ALA A 101 -24.34 -30.79 14.37
CA ALA A 101 -24.89 -31.69 13.39
C ALA A 101 -26.28 -32.12 13.91
N VAL A 102 -27.30 -31.39 13.50
CA VAL A 102 -28.71 -31.73 13.74
C VAL A 102 -28.99 -32.98 12.90
N ARG A 103 -28.88 -34.14 13.54
CA ARG A 103 -29.43 -35.40 13.04
C ARG A 103 -30.96 -35.32 13.16
N ARG A 104 -31.65 -35.30 12.02
CA ARG A 104 -33.04 -35.77 11.88
C ARG A 104 -33.09 -36.76 10.74
#